data_AF-A0A356KM62-F1
#
_entry.id   AF-A0A356KM62-F1
#
_cell.length_a   1.000
_cell.length_b   1.000
_cell.length_c   1.000
_cell.angle_alpha   90.00
_cell.angle_beta   90.00
_cell.angle_gamma   90.00
#
_symmetry.space_group_name_H-M   'P 1'
#
loop_
_entity.id
_entity.type
_entity.pdbx_description
1 polymer ?
#
loop_
_entity_poly.entity_id
_entity_poly.type
_entity_poly.pdbx_seq_one_letter_code
_entity_poly.pdbx_strand_id
1 'polypeptide(L)'
;AARAYEQVGDLPRAARYYEESGQLDRAADLLERLGEAVRAAELYDRLGKHRRAAELFEGKGDHFRAARALEQAGRPAEALACYHQVPAGHPDWGQAMRRIARLEDAGTELPPPPPARE
;
A
#
# COMPACT_ATOMS: atom_id res chain seq x y z
N ALA A 1 -1.17 5.92 29.03
CA ALA A 1 -1.93 4.66 28.94
C ALA A 1 -1.35 3.69 27.90
N ALA A 2 -1.04 4.13 26.66
CA ALA A 2 -0.58 3.23 25.59
C ALA A 2 0.65 2.35 25.91
N ARG A 3 1.69 2.88 26.57
CA ARG A 3 2.85 2.07 27.04
C ARG A 3 2.49 0.98 28.06
N ALA A 4 1.42 1.17 28.83
CA ALA A 4 0.97 0.16 29.78
C ALA A 4 0.33 -1.03 29.04
N TYR A 5 -0.39 -0.78 27.93
CA TYR A 5 -0.94 -1.84 27.09
C TYR A 5 0.15 -2.62 26.33
N GLU A 6 1.24 -1.96 25.92
CA GLU A 6 2.42 -2.66 25.37
C GLU A 6 3.06 -3.62 26.40
N GLN A 7 3.10 -3.22 27.68
CA GLN A 7 3.63 -4.09 28.75
C GLN A 7 2.68 -5.24 29.13
N VAL A 8 1.37 -5.04 28.97
CA VAL A 8 0.34 -6.05 29.27
C VAL A 8 0.14 -7.02 28.08
N GLY A 9 0.79 -6.78 26.94
CA GLY A 9 0.70 -7.62 25.73
C GLY A 9 -0.54 -7.35 24.87
N ASP A 10 -1.35 -6.35 25.23
CA ASP A 10 -2.57 -5.97 24.51
C ASP A 10 -2.24 -4.90 23.46
N LEU A 11 -1.33 -5.28 22.55
CA LEU A 11 -0.84 -4.49 21.43
C LEU A 11 -1.95 -3.92 20.51
N PRO A 12 -3.05 -4.64 20.16
CA PRO A 12 -4.10 -4.06 19.32
C PRO A 12 -4.85 -2.91 20.01
N ARG A 13 -5.05 -2.99 21.33
CA ARG A 13 -5.62 -1.88 22.10
C ARG A 13 -4.66 -0.71 22.22
N ALA A 14 -3.36 -0.97 22.38
CA ALA A 14 -2.33 0.06 22.37
C ALA A 14 -2.32 0.83 21.03
N ALA A 15 -2.37 0.13 19.89
CA ALA A 15 -2.43 0.74 18.56
C ALA A 15 -3.63 1.67 18.43
N ARG A 16 -4.83 1.20 18.79
CA ARG A 16 -6.06 2.00 18.74
C ARG A 16 -5.96 3.25 19.62
N TYR A 17 -5.37 3.12 20.81
CA TYR A 17 -5.16 4.25 21.72
C TYR A 17 -4.19 5.29 21.15
N TYR A 18 -3.14 4.83 20.45
CA TYR A 18 -2.22 5.71 19.73
C TYR A 18 -2.92 6.40 18.55
N GLU A 19 -3.81 5.71 17.82
CA GLU A 19 -4.63 6.32 16.77
C GLU A 19 -5.56 7.41 17.33
N GLU A 20 -6.29 7.12 18.41
CA GLU A 20 -7.19 8.08 19.06
C GLU A 20 -6.43 9.27 19.68
N SER A 21 -5.19 9.04 20.15
CA SER A 21 -4.30 10.11 20.62
C SER A 21 -3.65 10.91 19.48
N GLY A 22 -3.94 10.61 18.22
CA GLY A 22 -3.33 11.26 17.06
C GLY A 22 -1.87 10.85 16.79
N GLN A 23 -1.34 9.89 17.53
CA GLN A 23 0.01 9.34 17.36
C GLN A 23 0.01 8.22 16.32
N LEU A 24 -0.45 8.53 15.10
CA LEU A 24 -0.59 7.55 14.02
C LEU A 24 0.75 6.88 13.67
N ASP A 25 1.88 7.59 13.84
CA ASP A 25 3.22 7.05 13.56
C ASP A 25 3.58 5.89 14.50
N ARG A 26 3.28 6.07 15.80
CA ARG A 26 3.44 5.03 16.82
C ARG A 26 2.49 3.86 16.59
N ALA A 27 1.24 4.16 16.21
CA ALA A 27 0.26 3.14 15.91
C ALA A 27 0.69 2.27 14.71
N ALA A 28 1.22 2.90 13.66
CA ALA A 28 1.70 2.21 12.46
C ALA A 28 2.90 1.29 12.77
N ASP A 29 3.88 1.78 13.53
CA ASP A 29 5.03 0.96 13.99
C ASP A 29 4.57 -0.24 14.82
N LEU A 30 3.60 -0.02 15.72
CA LEU A 30 3.08 -1.09 16.56
C LEU A 30 2.33 -2.16 15.76
N LEU A 31 1.53 -1.74 14.77
CA LEU A 31 0.82 -2.64 13.86
C LEU A 31 1.79 -3.42 12.96
N GLU A 32 2.87 -2.80 12.52
CA GLU A 32 3.93 -3.47 11.77
C GLU A 32 4.58 -4.59 12.61
N ARG A 33 4.92 -4.29 13.88
CA ARG A 33 5.47 -5.27 14.83
C ARG A 33 4.48 -6.39 15.17
N LEU A 34 3.18 -6.10 15.11
CA LEU A 34 2.10 -7.07 15.26
C LEU A 34 1.93 -7.99 14.03
N GLY A 35 2.59 -7.70 12.90
CA GLY A 35 2.40 -8.40 11.65
C GLY A 35 1.21 -7.92 10.81
N GLU A 36 0.47 -6.92 11.31
CA GLU A 36 -0.68 -6.25 10.69
C GLU A 36 -0.23 -5.25 9.62
N ALA A 37 0.58 -5.68 8.66
CA ALA A 37 1.20 -4.81 7.67
C ALA A 37 0.17 -4.03 6.83
N VAL A 38 -1.01 -4.62 6.55
CA VAL A 38 -2.09 -3.94 5.82
C VAL A 38 -2.57 -2.70 6.57
N ARG A 39 -2.86 -2.83 7.86
CA ARG A 39 -3.30 -1.69 8.69
C ARG A 39 -2.18 -0.70 8.93
N ALA A 40 -0.95 -1.17 9.15
CA ALA A 40 0.21 -0.30 9.26
C ALA A 40 0.40 0.55 8.01
N ALA A 41 0.26 -0.06 6.82
CA ALA A 41 0.33 0.63 5.55
C ALA A 41 -0.78 1.68 5.38
N GLU A 42 -2.02 1.37 5.76
CA GLU A 42 -3.12 2.37 5.75
C GLU A 42 -2.82 3.58 6.65
N LEU A 43 -2.22 3.35 7.83
CA LEU A 43 -1.79 4.45 8.69
C LEU A 43 -0.64 5.25 8.10
N TYR A 44 0.35 4.59 7.51
CA TYR A 44 1.43 5.27 6.81
C TYR A 44 0.92 6.08 5.63
N ASP A 45 -0.07 5.59 4.89
CA ASP A 45 -0.73 6.32 3.80
C ASP A 45 -1.42 7.59 4.33
N ARG A 46 -2.17 7.49 5.43
CA ARG A 46 -2.79 8.66 6.11
C ARG A 46 -1.78 9.67 6.65
N LEU A 47 -0.59 9.20 7.01
CA LEU A 47 0.53 10.05 7.44
C LEU A 47 1.27 10.73 6.27
N GLY A 48 0.89 10.44 5.02
CA GLY A 48 1.60 10.89 3.81
C GLY A 48 2.88 10.09 3.53
N LYS A 49 3.15 9.02 4.29
CA LYS A 49 4.28 8.09 4.10
C LYS A 49 3.93 7.01 3.08
N HIS A 50 3.42 7.42 1.93
CA HIS A 50 2.93 6.53 0.88
C HIS A 50 3.97 5.50 0.41
N ARG A 51 5.25 5.88 0.36
CA ARG A 51 6.33 4.95 0.00
C ARG A 51 6.43 3.77 0.97
N ARG A 52 6.37 4.04 2.27
CA ARG A 52 6.44 3.02 3.32
C ARG A 52 5.21 2.12 3.29
N ALA A 53 4.04 2.71 3.05
CA ALA A 53 2.80 1.96 2.84
C ALA A 53 2.91 1.00 1.65
N ALA A 54 3.52 1.44 0.55
CA ALA A 54 3.72 0.60 -0.62
C ALA A 54 4.62 -0.62 -0.31
N GLU A 55 5.77 -0.41 0.33
CA GLU A 55 6.70 -1.48 0.71
C GLU A 55 6.02 -2.55 1.58
N LEU A 56 5.13 -2.13 2.49
CA LEU A 56 4.36 -3.03 3.34
C LEU A 56 3.29 -3.83 2.57
N PHE A 57 2.61 -3.19 1.62
CA PHE A 57 1.65 -3.88 0.76
C PHE A 57 2.37 -4.87 -0.18
N GLU A 58 3.51 -4.51 -0.75
CA GLU A 58 4.32 -5.43 -1.57
C GLU A 58 4.79 -6.64 -0.77
N GLY A 59 5.26 -6.42 0.47
CA GLY A 59 5.65 -7.50 1.37
C GLY A 59 4.53 -8.49 1.69
N LYS A 60 3.26 -8.09 1.51
CA LYS A 60 2.08 -8.96 1.64
C LYS A 60 1.59 -9.56 0.32
N GLY A 61 2.20 -9.20 -0.81
CA GLY A 61 1.78 -9.60 -2.16
C GLY A 61 0.62 -8.76 -2.71
N ASP A 62 0.23 -7.68 -2.04
CA ASP A 62 -0.82 -6.75 -2.46
C ASP A 62 -0.26 -5.69 -3.43
N HIS A 63 0.25 -6.15 -4.59
CA HIS A 63 0.87 -5.29 -5.61
C HIS A 63 -0.06 -4.15 -6.08
N PHE A 64 -1.37 -4.38 -6.10
CA PHE A 64 -2.35 -3.36 -6.49
C PHE A 64 -2.39 -2.17 -5.51
N ARG A 65 -2.40 -2.46 -4.21
CA ARG A 65 -2.43 -1.41 -3.18
C ARG A 65 -1.08 -0.71 -3.08
N ALA A 66 0.01 -1.45 -3.23
CA ALA A 66 1.35 -0.89 -3.29
C ALA A 66 1.49 0.13 -4.43
N ALA A 67 1.09 -0.26 -5.64
CA ALA A 67 1.08 0.62 -6.80
C ALA A 67 0.28 1.90 -6.56
N ARG A 68 -0.92 1.78 -5.97
CA ARG A 68 -1.78 2.93 -5.67
C ARG A 68 -1.16 3.88 -4.64
N ALA A 69 -0.43 3.35 -3.67
CA ALA A 69 0.34 4.16 -2.74
C ALA A 69 1.50 4.87 -3.45
N LEU A 70 2.22 4.20 -4.35
CA LEU A 70 3.28 4.81 -5.15
C LEU A 70 2.77 5.91 -6.09
N GLU A 71 1.57 5.77 -6.67
CA GLU A 71 0.92 6.85 -7.42
C GLU A 71 0.73 8.10 -6.55
N GLN A 72 0.19 7.93 -5.34
CA GLN A 72 0.01 9.04 -4.38
C GLN A 72 1.33 9.62 -3.90
N ALA A 73 2.40 8.81 -3.87
CA ALA A 73 3.75 9.25 -3.59
C ALA A 73 4.37 10.09 -4.73
N GLY A 74 3.68 10.26 -5.86
CA GLY A 74 4.19 10.94 -7.05
C GLY A 74 5.23 10.12 -7.82
N ARG A 75 5.20 8.78 -7.70
CA ARG A 75 6.14 7.86 -8.34
C ARG A 75 5.42 6.95 -9.33
N PRO A 76 4.91 7.51 -10.46
CA PRO A 76 4.10 6.76 -11.42
C PRO A 76 4.86 5.59 -12.07
N ALA A 77 6.18 5.73 -12.27
CA ALA A 77 7.00 4.67 -12.88
C ALA A 77 7.04 3.38 -12.05
N GLU A 78 7.20 3.49 -10.73
CA GLU A 78 7.18 2.32 -9.84
C GLU A 78 5.78 1.81 -9.59
N ALA A 79 4.79 2.71 -9.54
CA ALA A 79 3.39 2.30 -9.51
C ALA A 79 3.05 1.42 -10.72
N LEU A 80 3.53 1.79 -11.92
CA LEU A 80 3.34 1.00 -13.13
C LEU A 80 3.91 -0.40 -12.99
N ALA A 81 5.19 -0.50 -12.57
CA ALA A 81 5.86 -1.77 -12.37
C ALA A 81 5.11 -2.68 -11.39
N CYS A 82 4.63 -2.12 -10.27
CA CYS A 82 3.81 -2.84 -9.31
C CYS A 82 2.46 -3.26 -9.91
N TYR A 83 1.80 -2.41 -10.70
CA TYR A 83 0.54 -2.77 -11.33
C TYR A 83 0.69 -3.92 -12.35
N HIS A 84 1.80 -3.97 -13.08
CA HIS A 84 2.11 -5.09 -13.99
C HIS A 84 2.36 -6.41 -13.25
N GLN A 85 2.74 -6.37 -11.98
CA GLN A 85 2.91 -7.57 -11.14
C GLN A 85 1.58 -8.11 -10.59
N VAL A 86 0.48 -7.37 -10.72
CA VAL A 86 -0.83 -7.86 -10.28
C VAL A 86 -1.20 -9.09 -11.13
N PRO A 87 -1.54 -10.24 -10.53
CA PRO A 87 -1.89 -11.42 -11.29
C PRO A 87 -3.26 -11.25 -11.97
N ALA A 88 -3.41 -11.77 -13.20
CA ALA A 88 -4.64 -11.63 -13.99
C ALA A 88 -5.90 -12.24 -13.34
N GLY A 89 -5.73 -13.14 -12.36
CA GLY A 89 -6.82 -13.72 -11.56
C GLY A 89 -7.24 -12.87 -10.35
N HIS A 90 -6.59 -11.74 -10.08
CA HIS A 90 -6.92 -10.87 -8.96
C HIS A 90 -8.21 -10.09 -9.26
N PRO A 91 -9.14 -9.93 -8.30
CA PRO A 91 -10.40 -9.19 -8.51
C PRO A 91 -10.16 -7.74 -8.98
N ASP A 92 -9.03 -7.15 -8.59
CA ASP A 92 -8.64 -5.79 -8.97
C ASP A 92 -7.78 -5.69 -10.24
N TRP A 93 -7.52 -6.79 -10.96
CA TRP A 93 -6.72 -6.76 -12.20
C TRP A 93 -7.28 -5.78 -13.24
N GLY A 94 -8.60 -5.77 -13.46
CA GLY A 94 -9.24 -4.83 -14.37
C GLY A 94 -9.20 -3.37 -13.89
N GLN A 95 -8.97 -3.12 -12.59
CA GLN A 95 -8.70 -1.78 -12.09
C GLN A 95 -7.24 -1.40 -12.31
N ALA A 96 -6.31 -2.33 -12.02
CA ALA A 96 -4.88 -2.16 -12.23
C ALA A 96 -4.58 -1.75 -13.68
N MET A 97 -5.07 -2.52 -14.66
CA MET A 97 -4.85 -2.26 -16.09
C MET A 97 -5.36 -0.87 -16.54
N ARG A 98 -6.49 -0.40 -15.97
CA ARG A 98 -7.00 0.96 -16.26
C ARG A 98 -6.09 2.06 -15.69
N ARG A 99 -5.45 1.82 -14.55
CA ARG A 99 -4.49 2.76 -13.96
C ARG A 99 -3.18 2.72 -14.74
N ILE A 100 -2.70 1.54 -15.10
CA ILE A 100 -1.54 1.35 -16.00
C ILE A 100 -1.75 2.16 -17.27
N ALA A 101 -2.85 1.95 -18.00
CA ALA A 101 -3.10 2.68 -19.24
C ALA A 101 -3.12 4.20 -19.06
N ARG A 102 -3.71 4.69 -17.95
CA ARG A 102 -3.73 6.13 -17.62
C ARG A 102 -2.32 6.65 -17.30
N LEU A 103 -1.53 5.89 -16.56
CA LEU A 103 -0.16 6.26 -16.16
C LEU A 103 0.81 6.20 -17.34
N GLU A 104 0.64 5.22 -18.23
CA GLU A 104 1.37 5.10 -19.49
C GLU A 104 1.04 6.30 -20.38
N ASP A 105 -0.23 6.60 -20.61
CA ASP A 105 -0.69 7.76 -21.39
C ASP A 105 -0.20 9.10 -20.80
N ALA A 106 -0.17 9.21 -19.46
CA ALA A 106 0.38 10.38 -18.77
C ALA A 106 1.92 10.47 -18.81
N GLY A 107 2.62 9.35 -19.04
CA GLY A 107 4.08 9.28 -19.08
C GLY A 107 4.67 9.19 -20.50
N THR A 108 3.89 8.73 -21.48
CA THR A 108 4.30 8.39 -22.85
C THR A 108 3.06 8.25 -23.74
N GLU A 109 3.07 8.85 -24.92
CA GLU A 109 2.39 8.24 -26.07
C GLU A 109 2.98 6.82 -26.27
N LEU A 110 2.40 5.77 -25.64
CA LEU A 110 3.01 4.44 -25.56
C LEU A 110 2.46 3.49 -26.66
N PRO A 111 3.29 2.63 -27.29
CA PRO A 111 2.83 1.74 -28.36
C PRO A 111 1.97 0.59 -27.83
N PRO A 112 1.13 -0.03 -28.69
CA PRO A 112 0.04 -0.89 -28.27
C PRO A 112 0.52 -2.20 -27.62
N PRO A 113 -0.30 -2.81 -26.74
CA PRO A 113 0.04 -4.05 -26.07
C PRO A 113 0.21 -5.20 -27.08
N PRO A 114 1.14 -6.14 -26.84
CA PRO A 114 1.31 -7.29 -27.70
C PRO A 114 0.05 -8.17 -27.69
N PRO A 115 -0.28 -8.82 -28.83
CA PRO A 115 -1.53 -9.54 -29.00
C PRO A 115 -1.62 -10.71 -28.01
N ALA A 116 -2.84 -10.92 -27.49
CA ALA A 116 -3.17 -12.06 -26.64
C ALA A 116 -2.82 -13.37 -27.35
N ARG A 117 -2.04 -14.22 -26.67
CA ARG A 117 -1.72 -15.56 -27.16
C ARG A 117 -3.02 -16.37 -27.31
N GLU A 118 -3.16 -16.94 -28.51
CA GLU A 118 -4.26 -17.79 -29.01
C GLU A 118 -4.51 -19.05 -28.15
#